data_AF-A0ABD0SRS2-F1
#
_entry.id   AF-A0ABD0SRS2-F1
#
_cell.length_a   1.000
_cell.length_b   1.000
_cell.length_c   1.000
_cell.angle_alpha   90.00
_cell.angle_beta   90.00
_cell.angle_gamma   90.00
#
_symmetry.space_group_name_H-M   'P 1'
#
loop_
_entity.id
_entity.type
_entity.pdbx_description
1 polymer ?
#
loop_
_entity_poly.entity_id
_entity_poly.type
_entity_poly.pdbx_seq_one_letter_code
_entity_poly.pdbx_strand_id
1 'polypeptide(L)'
;MAFFKNKLALLVLCAIIAEAASQISQGGPHQSQGGPHQNQGRVRRQAVQDGQDGQDDDAGPPSWTTCDITTTPVISCQDCSTRLICKPVGGLLKPCRNPFRPHCNNGICSAVPAAGC
;
A
#
# COMPACT_ATOMS: atom_id res chain seq x y z
N MET A 1 -35.62 31.97 30.74
CA MET A 1 -34.35 32.59 30.28
C MET A 1 -33.08 31.76 30.58
N ALA A 2 -33.18 30.49 31.02
CA ALA A 2 -32.01 29.63 31.28
C ALA A 2 -31.56 28.83 30.04
N PHE A 3 -32.47 28.53 29.11
CA PHE A 3 -32.18 27.73 27.91
C PHE A 3 -31.22 28.42 26.92
N PHE A 4 -31.31 29.74 26.79
CA PHE A 4 -30.43 30.50 25.89
C PHE A 4 -28.99 30.57 26.39
N LYS A 5 -28.76 30.56 27.71
CA LYS A 5 -27.42 30.58 28.31
C LYS A 5 -26.65 29.29 28.03
N ASN A 6 -27.32 28.14 28.05
CA ASN A 6 -26.69 26.84 27.73
C ASN A 6 -26.30 26.71 26.25
N LYS A 7 -27.10 27.27 25.33
CA LYS A 7 -26.77 27.26 23.90
C LYS A 7 -25.59 28.18 23.58
N LEU A 8 -25.51 29.33 24.25
CA LEU A 8 -24.37 30.25 24.10
C LEU A 8 -23.07 29.62 24.64
N ALA A 9 -23.13 28.94 25.79
CA ALA A 9 -21.98 28.24 26.36
C ALA A 9 -21.45 27.12 25.44
N LEU A 10 -22.34 26.36 24.81
CA LEU A 10 -21.97 25.29 23.88
C LEU A 10 -21.28 25.85 22.62
N LEU A 11 -21.78 26.95 22.06
CA LEU A 11 -21.19 27.58 20.87
C LEU A 11 -19.80 28.16 21.12
N VAL A 12 -19.58 28.77 22.29
CA VAL A 12 -18.25 29.26 22.68
C VAL A 12 -17.27 28.10 22.86
N LEU A 13 -17.71 26.97 23.44
CA LEU A 13 -16.87 25.79 23.60
C LEU A 13 -16.46 25.17 22.24
N CYS A 14 -17.37 25.14 21.26
CA CYS A 14 -17.06 24.63 19.92
C CYS A 14 -16.08 25.52 19.14
N ALA A 15 -16.07 26.84 19.37
CA ALA A 15 -15.13 27.74 18.72
C ALA A 15 -13.68 27.56 19.22
N ILE A 16 -13.49 27.18 20.50
CA ILE A 16 -12.16 27.01 21.10
C ILE A 16 -11.46 25.73 20.62
N ILE A 17 -12.20 24.70 20.18
CA ILE A 17 -11.63 23.42 19.74
C ILE A 17 -11.07 23.50 18.30
N ALA A 18 -11.36 24.56 17.54
CA ALA A 18 -10.93 24.71 16.15
C ALA A 18 -9.47 25.17 15.97
N GLU A 19 -8.76 25.57 17.03
CA GLU A 19 -7.39 26.12 16.93
C GLU A 19 -6.25 25.10 17.11
N ALA A 20 -6.54 23.80 17.15
CA ALA A 20 -5.52 22.76 17.33
C ALA A 20 -5.00 22.09 16.03
N ALA A 21 -5.29 22.65 14.85
CA ALA A 21 -4.97 22.01 13.56
C ALA A 21 -4.16 22.88 12.57
N SER A 22 -3.43 23.89 13.04
CA SER A 22 -2.61 24.72 12.12
C SER A 22 -1.29 25.17 12.72
N GLN A 23 -0.31 24.25 12.80
CA GLN A 23 1.11 24.59 12.70
C GLN A 23 1.86 23.54 11.86
N ILE A 24 1.65 23.57 10.54
CA ILE A 24 2.72 23.19 9.62
C ILE A 24 3.65 24.40 9.57
N SER A 25 4.75 24.30 10.31
CA SER A 25 5.84 25.28 10.28
C SER A 25 6.47 25.29 8.88
N GLN A 26 6.20 26.35 8.12
CA GLN A 26 6.83 26.60 6.83
C GLN A 26 8.21 27.22 7.06
N GLY A 27 9.24 26.51 6.59
CA GLY A 27 10.44 27.05 5.95
C GLY A 27 11.16 28.23 6.61
N GLY A 28 12.01 27.93 7.60
CA GLY A 28 13.16 28.79 7.93
C GLY A 28 14.35 28.51 6.99
N PRO A 29 15.24 29.49 6.75
CA PRO A 29 16.32 29.39 5.76
C PRO A 29 17.32 28.28 6.14
N HIS A 30 17.65 27.48 5.13
CA HIS A 30 18.54 26.33 5.21
C HIS A 30 19.90 26.69 5.83
N GLN A 31 20.15 26.24 7.06
CA GLN A 31 21.51 26.05 7.53
C GLN A 31 21.96 24.64 7.14
N SER A 32 22.81 24.55 6.13
CA SER A 32 23.65 23.38 5.89
C SER A 32 24.55 23.19 7.11
N GLN A 33 24.21 22.25 7.99
CA GLN A 33 25.17 21.66 8.92
C GLN A 33 25.24 20.16 8.66
N GLY A 34 26.25 19.80 7.87
CA GLY A 34 26.73 18.44 7.81
C GLY A 34 27.29 18.04 9.18
N GLY A 35 26.79 16.92 9.70
CA GLY A 35 27.33 16.21 10.85
C GLY A 35 27.08 14.71 10.66
N PRO A 36 28.05 13.82 10.98
CA PRO A 36 27.94 12.41 10.66
C PRO A 36 27.08 11.72 11.71
N HIS A 37 25.77 11.67 11.50
CA HIS A 37 24.87 11.01 12.43
C HIS A 37 24.60 9.56 12.02
N GLN A 38 25.08 8.70 12.90
CA GLN A 38 25.00 7.25 12.97
C GLN A 38 23.60 6.71 12.65
N ASN A 39 23.58 5.70 11.76
CA ASN A 39 22.83 4.44 11.89
C ASN A 39 21.64 4.43 12.85
N GLN A 40 20.61 5.23 12.59
CA GLN A 40 19.28 4.94 13.13
C GLN A 40 18.45 4.31 12.02
N GLY A 41 18.80 3.06 11.76
CA GLY A 41 17.95 2.11 11.04
C GLY A 41 16.63 2.01 11.78
N ARG A 42 15.67 2.84 11.36
CA ARG A 42 14.26 2.64 11.62
C ARG A 42 13.93 1.29 10.99
N VAL A 43 13.97 0.26 11.81
CA VAL A 43 13.40 -1.06 11.55
C VAL A 43 11.90 -0.83 11.37
N ARG A 44 11.51 -0.38 10.18
CA ARG A 44 10.18 -0.68 9.63
C ARG A 44 10.12 -2.19 9.69
N ARG A 45 9.07 -2.71 10.32
CA ARG A 45 8.72 -4.13 10.29
C ARG A 45 8.71 -4.58 8.83
N GLN A 46 9.85 -5.05 8.35
CA GLN A 46 9.92 -6.02 7.29
C GLN A 46 9.32 -7.26 7.93
N ALA A 47 7.99 -7.39 7.80
CA ALA A 47 7.48 -8.72 7.53
C ALA A 47 8.36 -9.24 6.40
N VAL A 48 9.04 -10.35 6.66
CA VAL A 48 9.91 -11.04 5.71
C VAL A 48 9.11 -11.20 4.42
N GLN A 49 9.26 -10.24 3.51
CA GLN A 49 8.89 -10.35 2.11
C GLN A 49 10.12 -10.97 1.47
N ASP A 50 10.34 -12.25 1.77
CA ASP A 50 11.20 -13.11 0.96
C ASP A 50 10.50 -13.28 -0.39
N GLY A 51 10.69 -12.29 -1.24
CA GLY A 51 9.97 -12.14 -2.49
C GLY A 51 10.29 -10.79 -3.09
N GLN A 52 11.53 -10.60 -3.53
CA GLN A 52 11.88 -9.57 -4.50
C GLN A 52 11.04 -9.78 -5.77
N ASP A 53 9.81 -9.28 -5.74
CA ASP A 53 8.94 -9.00 -6.90
C ASP A 53 9.35 -7.68 -7.58
N GLY A 54 10.63 -7.32 -7.48
CA GLY A 54 11.19 -6.02 -7.87
C GLY A 54 11.90 -6.04 -9.22
N GLN A 55 11.55 -6.98 -10.10
CA GLN A 55 12.16 -7.08 -11.44
C GLN A 55 11.11 -7.48 -12.48
N ASP A 56 9.93 -6.85 -12.40
CA ASP A 56 8.83 -6.95 -13.37
C ASP A 56 8.66 -5.61 -14.13
N ASP A 57 9.75 -4.87 -14.38
CA ASP A 57 9.75 -3.66 -15.20
C ASP A 57 9.72 -4.04 -16.69
N ASP A 58 8.61 -4.63 -17.14
CA ASP A 58 8.37 -4.90 -18.55
C ASP A 58 7.43 -3.83 -19.13
N ALA A 59 7.96 -3.06 -20.08
CA ALA A 59 7.34 -1.91 -20.75
C ALA A 59 6.24 -2.29 -21.77
N GLY A 60 5.46 -3.33 -21.48
CA GLY A 60 4.30 -3.75 -22.28
C GLY A 60 2.98 -3.19 -21.73
N PRO A 61 1.92 -3.06 -22.57
CA PRO A 61 0.60 -2.71 -22.06
C PRO A 61 0.11 -3.77 -21.06
N PRO A 62 -0.50 -3.36 -19.93
CA PRO A 62 -0.98 -4.30 -18.93
C PRO A 62 -2.12 -5.17 -19.47
N SER A 63 -2.07 -6.47 -19.17
CA SER A 63 -3.16 -7.40 -19.47
C SER A 63 -4.19 -7.39 -18.35
N TRP A 64 -5.46 -7.18 -18.70
CA TRP A 64 -6.56 -7.09 -17.75
C TRP A 64 -7.59 -8.19 -18.00
N THR A 65 -8.20 -8.67 -16.93
CA THR A 65 -9.32 -9.61 -16.91
C THR A 65 -10.41 -9.13 -15.96
N THR A 66 -11.53 -9.82 -15.92
CA THR A 66 -12.56 -9.61 -14.90
C THR A 66 -12.22 -10.42 -13.65
N CYS A 67 -12.49 -9.84 -12.48
CA CYS A 67 -12.43 -10.56 -11.21
C CYS A 67 -13.50 -9.96 -10.28
N ASP A 68 -14.04 -10.79 -9.40
CA ASP A 68 -14.97 -10.35 -8.38
C ASP A 68 -14.22 -10.21 -7.05
N ILE A 69 -14.07 -8.98 -6.57
CA ILE A 69 -13.31 -8.68 -5.34
C ILE A 69 -13.95 -9.25 -4.07
N THR A 70 -15.23 -9.66 -4.12
CA THR A 70 -15.92 -10.25 -2.96
C THR A 70 -15.64 -11.74 -2.80
N THR A 71 -15.29 -12.42 -3.90
CA THR A 71 -15.08 -13.87 -3.94
C THR A 71 -13.64 -14.26 -4.28
N THR A 72 -12.94 -13.43 -5.06
CA THR A 72 -11.57 -13.64 -5.49
C THR A 72 -10.60 -12.98 -4.52
N PRO A 73 -9.59 -13.69 -4.00
CA PRO A 73 -8.53 -13.07 -3.22
C PRO A 73 -7.83 -11.95 -4.00
N VAL A 74 -7.40 -10.91 -3.27
CA VAL A 74 -6.70 -9.75 -3.85
C VAL A 74 -5.51 -10.18 -4.72
N ILE A 75 -4.81 -11.25 -4.33
CA ILE A 75 -3.76 -11.87 -5.14
C ILE A 75 -4.06 -13.37 -5.20
N SER A 76 -4.12 -13.92 -6.40
CA SER A 76 -4.38 -15.34 -6.67
C SER A 76 -3.64 -15.78 -7.94
N CYS A 77 -3.70 -17.06 -8.30
CA CYS A 77 -3.21 -17.54 -9.60
C CYS A 77 -4.37 -17.62 -10.58
N GLN A 78 -4.19 -17.04 -11.77
CA GLN A 78 -5.12 -17.23 -12.88
C GLN A 78 -4.86 -18.57 -13.58
N ASP A 79 -3.58 -18.91 -13.73
CA ASP A 79 -3.08 -20.15 -14.31
C ASP A 79 -1.75 -20.53 -13.63
N CYS A 80 -1.13 -21.63 -14.09
CA CYS A 80 0.11 -22.16 -13.52
C CYS A 80 1.33 -21.25 -13.64
N SER A 81 1.25 -20.18 -14.43
CA SER A 81 2.35 -19.26 -14.75
C SER A 81 1.96 -17.78 -14.64
N THR A 82 0.74 -17.47 -14.24
CA THR A 82 0.20 -16.11 -14.23
C THR A 82 -0.49 -15.84 -12.90
N ARG A 83 -0.01 -14.82 -12.19
CA ARG A 83 -0.69 -14.28 -11.01
C ARG A 83 -1.72 -13.24 -11.41
N LEU A 84 -2.87 -13.27 -10.73
CA LEU A 84 -3.97 -12.33 -10.82
C LEU A 84 -3.93 -11.40 -9.62
N ILE A 85 -3.90 -10.09 -9.88
CA ILE A 85 -4.08 -9.06 -8.86
C ILE A 85 -5.47 -8.47 -9.05
N CYS A 86 -6.42 -8.89 -8.20
CA CYS A 86 -7.79 -8.42 -8.27
C CYS A 86 -7.94 -7.04 -7.62
N LYS A 87 -8.48 -6.09 -8.39
CA LYS A 87 -8.76 -4.71 -7.98
C LYS A 87 -10.25 -4.39 -8.23
N PRO A 88 -10.80 -3.32 -7.64
CA PRO A 88 -12.19 -2.92 -7.91
C PRO A 88 -12.50 -2.64 -9.39
N VAL A 89 -11.49 -2.26 -10.17
CA VAL A 89 -11.61 -1.97 -11.60
C VAL A 89 -11.50 -3.22 -12.49
N GLY A 90 -11.16 -4.38 -11.91
CA GLY A 90 -10.86 -5.61 -12.62
C GLY A 90 -9.56 -6.28 -12.14
N GLY A 91 -9.17 -7.33 -12.84
CA GLY A 91 -8.02 -8.16 -12.52
C GLY A 91 -6.82 -7.82 -13.39
N LEU A 92 -5.68 -7.48 -12.78
CA LEU A 92 -4.42 -7.32 -13.49
C LEU A 92 -3.71 -8.67 -13.57
N LEU A 93 -3.44 -9.13 -14.79
CA LEU A 93 -2.68 -10.36 -15.05
C LEU A 93 -1.19 -10.03 -15.12
N LYS A 94 -0.40 -10.73 -14.30
CA LYS A 94 1.05 -10.66 -14.31
C LYS A 94 1.65 -12.05 -14.53
N PRO A 95 2.34 -12.30 -15.64
CA PRO A 95 3.04 -13.56 -15.86
C PRO A 95 4.26 -13.67 -14.92
N CYS A 96 4.54 -14.88 -14.45
CA CYS A 96 5.75 -15.27 -13.74
C CYS A 96 6.89 -15.45 -14.75
N ARG A 97 7.51 -14.33 -15.14
CA ARG A 97 8.55 -14.32 -16.17
C ARG A 97 9.93 -14.74 -15.68
N ASN A 98 10.14 -14.77 -14.36
CA ASN A 98 11.42 -15.18 -13.80
C ASN A 98 11.67 -16.67 -14.13
N PRO A 99 12.72 -17.02 -14.89
CA PRO A 99 12.99 -18.40 -15.28
C PRO A 99 13.27 -19.33 -14.09
N PHE A 100 13.70 -18.78 -12.96
CA PHE A 100 13.90 -19.54 -11.72
C PHE A 100 12.62 -19.66 -10.88
N ARG A 101 11.57 -18.92 -11.22
CA ARG A 101 10.27 -18.95 -10.53
C ARG A 101 9.12 -18.88 -11.54
N PRO A 102 9.02 -19.84 -12.48
CA PRO A 102 8.08 -19.76 -13.58
C PRO A 102 6.65 -20.15 -13.17
N HIS A 103 6.45 -20.71 -11.98
CA HIS A 103 5.17 -21.25 -11.55
C HIS A 103 4.44 -20.29 -10.62
N CYS A 104 3.12 -20.16 -10.75
CA CYS A 104 2.30 -19.42 -9.80
C CYS A 104 1.73 -20.37 -8.74
N ASN A 105 1.99 -20.05 -7.47
CA ASN A 105 1.42 -20.74 -6.31
C ASN A 105 0.73 -19.72 -5.40
N ASN A 106 -0.60 -19.83 -5.25
CA ASN A 106 -1.39 -18.94 -4.38
C ASN A 106 -1.11 -17.44 -4.58
N GLY A 107 -0.91 -17.03 -5.84
CA GLY A 107 -0.63 -15.64 -6.22
C GLY A 107 0.85 -15.22 -6.20
N ILE A 108 1.75 -16.14 -5.85
CA ILE A 108 3.19 -15.87 -5.75
C ILE A 108 3.95 -16.71 -6.76
N CYS A 109 4.90 -16.10 -7.48
CA CYS A 109 5.78 -16.81 -8.38
C CYS A 109 6.80 -17.66 -7.60
N SER A 110 6.93 -18.92 -7.98
CA SER A 110 7.62 -19.99 -7.27
C SER A 110 8.44 -20.84 -8.24
N ALA A 111 9.54 -21.41 -7.74
CA ALA A 111 10.37 -22.36 -8.47
C ALA A 111 9.71 -23.75 -8.61
N VAL A 112 8.78 -24.06 -7.70
CA VAL A 112 8.10 -25.36 -7.63
C VAL A 112 6.65 -25.19 -8.08
N PRO A 113 6.10 -26.06 -8.94
CA PRO A 113 4.70 -26.00 -9.34
C PRO A 113 3.74 -26.36 -8.19
N ALA A 114 2.54 -25.79 -8.21
CA ALA A 114 1.44 -26.17 -7.33
C ALA A 114 0.86 -27.53 -7.75
N ALA A 115 0.15 -28.21 -6.84
CA ALA A 115 -0.58 -29.42 -7.21
C ALA A 115 -1.66 -29.10 -8.27
N GLY A 116 -1.62 -29.78 -9.42
CA GLY A 116 -2.48 -29.48 -10.58
C GLY A 116 -1.87 -28.50 -11.58
N CYS A 117 -0.63 -28.12 -11.33
CA CYS A 117 0.36 -27.56 -12.23
C CYS A 117 1.62 -28.47 -12.19
#